data_AF-A0A972ZHY2-F1
#
_entry.id   AF-A0A972ZHY2-F1
#
_cell.length_a   1.000
_cell.length_b   1.000
_cell.length_c   1.000
_cell.angle_alpha   90.00
_cell.angle_beta   90.00
_cell.angle_gamma   90.00
#
_symmetry.space_group_name_H-M   'P 1'
#
loop_
_entity.id
_entity.type
_entity.pdbx_description
1 polymer ?
#
loop_
_entity_poly.entity_id
_entity_poly.type
_entity_poly.pdbx_seq_one_letter_code
_entity_poly.pdbx_strand_id
1 'polypeptide(L)'
;MSLFWFTGLFAMEKSRLDGWSWPSMFLGSLLIVLAASFHYIGLFFMASVPVYCFLAYRELGWWRAKKVIGAAAAGGCLIGIPYLALFIIPNFEQIVDWLTKAENSNEHGSNPLRIFWFKVSSNAVRDLSWSPVEFFRVFPGLLMRWYVPLGLFAAAGFLMIRQTRALAWAILPHMIFIYFIADKNQSTYIIPEYFFIFLLVFTASLLGIQRLLRRVRLSNWERPIMFGLCAALVGHLTATAPPFKYALKQIGNYQVHWMDVARAAGQRIVGTDAVIGEYSAAFYMSGARYWYPEGSMFLKPDNFQFKSYGISGFKGSINRWKGDIKDEKERLSVPTAIVGYSLNILERPYSYH
;
A
#
# COMPACT_ATOMS: atom_id res chain seq x y z
N MET A 1 3.19 3.72 -0.33
CA MET A 1 3.13 3.05 -1.65
C MET A 1 1.92 3.47 -2.48
N SER A 2 0.69 3.05 -2.16
CA SER A 2 -0.49 3.26 -3.02
C SER A 2 -0.79 4.72 -3.35
N LEU A 3 -0.57 5.64 -2.39
CA LEU A 3 -0.71 7.07 -2.62
C LEU A 3 0.23 7.60 -3.72
N PHE A 4 1.50 7.16 -3.73
CA PHE A 4 2.44 7.54 -4.78
C PHE A 4 1.99 7.02 -6.14
N TRP A 5 1.47 5.78 -6.20
CA TRP A 5 0.94 5.22 -7.43
C TRP A 5 -0.26 6.02 -7.95
N PHE A 6 -1.23 6.35 -7.08
CA PHE A 6 -2.40 7.15 -7.46
C PHE A 6 -2.05 8.55 -7.91
N THR A 7 -1.22 9.26 -7.14
CA THR A 7 -0.75 10.59 -7.52
C THR A 7 0.02 10.54 -8.84
N GLY A 8 0.80 9.48 -9.06
CA GLY A 8 1.50 9.23 -10.31
C GLY A 8 0.56 9.03 -11.50
N LEU A 9 -0.48 8.20 -11.34
CA LEU A 9 -1.54 7.99 -12.34
C LEU A 9 -2.28 9.29 -12.66
N PHE A 10 -2.66 10.08 -11.64
CA PHE A 10 -3.33 11.35 -11.85
C PHE A 10 -2.43 12.39 -12.52
N ALA A 11 -1.13 12.40 -12.22
CA ALA A 11 -0.17 13.26 -12.90
C ALA A 11 -0.01 12.87 -14.39
N MET A 12 0.02 11.58 -14.71
CA MET A 12 0.04 11.11 -16.11
C MET A 12 -1.28 11.40 -16.84
N GLU A 13 -2.42 11.20 -16.18
CA GLU A 13 -3.72 11.52 -16.76
C GLU A 13 -3.87 13.04 -16.98
N LYS A 14 -3.43 13.85 -16.02
CA LYS A 14 -3.32 15.30 -16.18
C LYS A 14 -2.41 15.67 -17.34
N SER A 15 -1.26 14.98 -17.49
CA SER A 15 -0.37 15.18 -18.64
C SER A 15 -1.14 15.04 -19.94
N ARG A 16 -1.84 13.92 -20.12
CA ARG A 16 -2.65 13.63 -21.31
C ARG A 16 -3.74 14.69 -21.55
N LEU A 17 -4.48 15.07 -20.50
CA LEU A 17 -5.55 16.07 -20.60
C LEU A 17 -5.03 17.47 -20.94
N ASP A 18 -3.81 17.81 -20.51
CA ASP A 18 -3.13 19.08 -20.80
C ASP A 18 -2.28 19.02 -22.09
N GLY A 19 -2.63 18.15 -23.04
CA GLY A 19 -1.93 18.04 -24.32
C GLY A 19 -0.54 17.41 -24.21
N TRP A 20 -0.38 16.43 -23.31
CA TRP A 20 0.84 15.69 -23.02
C TRP A 20 1.96 16.55 -22.41
N SER A 21 1.67 17.23 -21.31
CA SER A 21 2.66 18.04 -20.59
C SER A 21 3.81 17.19 -20.03
N TRP A 22 5.04 17.48 -20.47
CA TRP A 22 6.23 16.73 -20.06
C TRP A 22 6.53 16.77 -18.54
N PRO A 23 6.30 17.86 -17.78
CA PRO A 23 6.58 17.86 -16.33
C PRO A 23 5.66 16.91 -15.57
N SER A 24 4.37 16.89 -15.94
CA SER A 24 3.39 15.98 -15.33
C SER A 24 3.69 14.53 -15.68
N MET A 25 4.21 14.25 -16.89
CA MET A 25 4.65 12.91 -17.27
C MET A 25 5.90 12.47 -16.50
N PHE A 26 6.88 13.36 -16.34
CA PHE A 26 8.08 13.12 -15.52
C PHE A 26 7.70 12.81 -14.08
N LEU A 27 6.91 13.69 -13.44
CA LEU A 27 6.45 13.52 -12.07
C LEU A 27 5.61 12.25 -11.92
N GLY A 28 4.73 11.97 -12.88
CA GLY A 28 3.93 10.76 -12.91
C GLY A 28 4.79 9.51 -12.88
N SER A 29 5.77 9.42 -13.78
CA SER A 29 6.67 8.26 -13.88
C SER A 29 7.53 8.09 -12.63
N LEU A 30 8.09 9.19 -12.12
CA LEU A 30 8.86 9.22 -10.87
C LEU A 30 8.05 8.64 -9.70
N LEU A 31 6.82 9.10 -9.50
CA LEU A 31 5.97 8.64 -8.40
C LEU A 31 5.51 7.18 -8.58
N ILE A 32 5.27 6.73 -9.82
CA ILE A 32 4.92 5.34 -10.10
C ILE A 32 6.10 4.40 -9.80
N VAL A 33 7.31 4.75 -10.24
CA VAL A 33 8.51 3.93 -9.96
C VAL A 33 8.87 3.98 -8.48
N LEU A 34 8.72 5.13 -7.81
CA LEU A 34 8.85 5.23 -6.36
C LEU A 34 7.81 4.36 -5.62
N ALA A 35 6.57 4.29 -6.13
CA ALA A 35 5.59 3.37 -5.58
C ALA A 35 6.06 1.92 -5.76
N ALA A 36 6.55 1.56 -6.94
CA ALA A 36 7.03 0.21 -7.23
C ALA A 36 8.22 -0.23 -6.37
N SER A 37 9.10 0.70 -5.96
CA SER A 37 10.28 0.38 -5.16
C SER A 37 9.98 0.02 -3.70
N PHE A 38 8.77 0.32 -3.19
CA PHE A 38 8.43 0.03 -1.79
C PHE A 38 8.02 -1.41 -1.54
N HIS A 39 7.50 -2.12 -2.55
CA HIS A 39 6.94 -3.45 -2.34
C HIS A 39 6.87 -4.24 -3.65
N TYR A 40 7.13 -5.54 -3.61
CA TYR A 40 7.19 -6.40 -4.80
C TYR A 40 5.87 -6.42 -5.61
N ILE A 41 4.73 -6.36 -4.93
CA ILE A 41 3.41 -6.21 -5.59
C ILE A 41 3.29 -4.91 -6.39
N GLY A 42 3.99 -3.86 -5.95
CA GLY A 42 4.06 -2.58 -6.63
C GLY A 42 4.84 -2.65 -7.96
N LEU A 43 5.56 -3.73 -8.26
CA LEU A 43 6.26 -3.89 -9.55
C LEU A 43 5.29 -3.70 -10.74
N PHE A 44 4.05 -4.20 -10.61
CA PHE A 44 3.03 -4.07 -11.64
C PHE A 44 2.42 -2.66 -11.75
N PHE A 45 2.69 -1.76 -10.80
CA PHE A 45 2.37 -0.34 -10.97
C PHE A 45 3.18 0.27 -12.13
N MET A 46 4.40 -0.21 -12.37
CA MET A 46 5.23 0.30 -13.46
C MET A 46 4.62 0.07 -14.83
N ALA A 47 3.72 -0.91 -14.99
CA ALA A 47 3.02 -1.17 -16.24
C ALA A 47 2.13 0.02 -16.67
N SER A 48 1.75 0.90 -15.75
CA SER A 48 1.06 2.15 -16.07
C SER A 48 1.91 3.09 -16.95
N VAL A 49 3.24 3.13 -16.75
CA VAL A 49 4.16 4.02 -17.51
C VAL A 49 4.17 3.70 -19.01
N PRO A 50 4.45 2.46 -19.48
CA PRO A 50 4.45 2.13 -20.90
C PRO A 50 3.07 2.29 -21.52
N VAL A 51 1.97 2.09 -20.78
CA VAL A 51 0.61 2.37 -21.27
C VAL A 51 0.47 3.84 -21.64
N TYR A 52 0.86 4.77 -20.77
CA TYR A 52 0.81 6.20 -21.09
C TYR A 52 1.81 6.60 -22.18
N CYS A 53 3.00 6.00 -22.23
CA CYS A 53 3.96 6.23 -23.33
C CYS A 53 3.39 5.78 -24.69
N PHE A 54 2.73 4.62 -24.73
CA PHE A 54 2.07 4.10 -25.92
C PHE A 54 0.92 5.01 -26.37
N LEU A 55 0.10 5.49 -25.42
CA LEU A 55 -0.96 6.45 -25.71
C LEU A 55 -0.39 7.79 -26.22
N ALA A 56 0.71 8.28 -25.65
CA ALA A 56 1.40 9.49 -26.11
C ALA A 56 1.88 9.33 -27.55
N TYR A 57 2.52 8.20 -27.84
CA TYR A 57 2.95 7.84 -29.19
C TYR A 57 1.77 7.83 -30.17
N ARG A 58 0.66 7.19 -29.80
CA ARG A 58 -0.53 7.06 -30.64
C ARG A 58 -1.23 8.41 -30.91
N GLU A 59 -1.30 9.29 -29.92
CA GLU A 59 -2.04 10.55 -30.01
C GLU A 59 -1.22 11.70 -30.60
N LEU A 60 0.10 11.72 -30.39
CA LEU A 60 0.98 12.80 -30.85
C LEU A 60 1.82 12.45 -32.10
N GLY A 61 2.02 11.17 -32.37
CA GLY A 61 3.06 10.68 -33.28
C GLY A 61 4.47 10.75 -32.67
N TRP A 62 5.41 9.99 -33.23
CA TRP A 62 6.76 9.82 -32.68
C TRP A 62 7.51 11.14 -32.42
N TRP A 63 7.49 12.06 -33.38
CA TRP A 63 8.28 13.29 -33.34
C TRP A 63 7.94 14.20 -32.16
N ARG A 64 6.67 14.23 -31.77
CA ARG A 64 6.19 14.98 -30.61
C ARG A 64 6.25 14.14 -29.34
N ALA A 65 5.94 12.84 -29.44
CA ALA A 65 5.93 11.92 -28.31
C ALA A 65 7.32 11.72 -27.68
N LYS A 66 8.42 11.76 -28.46
CA LYS A 66 9.78 11.52 -27.94
C LYS A 66 10.15 12.39 -26.73
N LYS A 67 9.68 13.65 -26.70
CA LYS A 67 9.93 14.56 -25.57
C LYS A 67 9.20 14.09 -24.30
N VAL A 68 7.96 13.63 -24.45
CA VAL A 68 7.10 13.18 -23.36
C VAL A 68 7.55 11.82 -22.85
N ILE A 69 7.87 10.89 -23.75
CA ILE A 69 8.44 9.58 -23.45
C ILE A 69 9.81 9.75 -22.78
N GLY A 70 10.66 10.64 -23.30
CA GLY A 70 11.94 10.97 -22.67
C GLY A 70 11.78 11.52 -21.26
N ALA A 71 10.77 12.37 -21.01
CA ALA A 71 10.46 12.85 -19.66
C ALA A 71 9.96 11.73 -18.74
N ALA A 72 9.13 10.82 -19.24
CA ALA A 72 8.71 9.62 -18.50
C ALA A 72 9.90 8.73 -18.15
N ALA A 73 10.81 8.50 -19.11
CA ALA A 73 12.00 7.71 -18.92
C ALA A 73 12.93 8.35 -17.89
N ALA A 74 13.17 9.67 -17.98
CA ALA A 74 13.98 10.41 -17.02
C ALA A 74 13.41 10.35 -15.60
N GLY A 75 12.09 10.55 -15.45
CA GLY A 75 11.41 10.46 -14.15
C GLY A 75 11.51 9.06 -13.53
N GLY A 76 11.30 8.02 -14.35
CA GLY A 76 11.42 6.64 -13.92
C GLY A 76 12.87 6.27 -13.56
N CYS A 77 13.84 6.68 -14.38
CA CYS A 77 15.27 6.39 -14.14
C CYS A 77 15.81 7.05 -12.88
N LEU A 78 15.29 8.22 -12.48
CA LEU A 78 15.74 8.92 -11.28
C LEU A 78 15.60 8.08 -10.01
N ILE A 79 14.57 7.22 -9.95
CA ILE A 79 14.37 6.30 -8.83
C ILE A 79 14.81 4.88 -9.20
N GLY A 80 14.48 4.44 -10.42
CA GLY A 80 14.73 3.08 -10.89
C GLY A 80 16.21 2.74 -10.94
N ILE A 81 17.07 3.63 -11.46
CA ILE A 81 18.51 3.35 -11.56
C ILE A 81 19.14 3.24 -10.16
N PRO A 82 18.96 4.19 -9.23
CA PRO A 82 19.48 4.03 -7.87
C PRO A 82 18.95 2.79 -7.17
N TYR A 83 17.65 2.47 -7.32
CA TYR A 83 17.07 1.27 -6.74
C TYR A 83 17.68 -0.02 -7.31
N LEU A 84 17.89 -0.08 -8.63
CA LEU A 84 18.53 -1.22 -9.26
C LEU A 84 20.00 -1.36 -8.81
N ALA A 85 20.77 -0.28 -8.87
CA ALA A 85 22.20 -0.29 -8.59
C ALA A 85 22.51 -0.53 -7.10
N LEU A 86 21.72 0.04 -6.19
CA LEU A 86 21.99 0.00 -4.75
C LEU A 86 21.25 -1.12 -4.02
N PHE A 87 20.17 -1.66 -4.59
CA PHE A 87 19.34 -2.66 -3.91
C PHE A 87 19.17 -3.94 -4.73
N ILE A 88 18.64 -3.90 -5.95
CA ILE A 88 18.33 -5.13 -6.69
C ILE A 88 19.58 -5.88 -7.13
N ILE A 89 20.54 -5.21 -7.79
CA ILE A 89 21.75 -5.86 -8.32
C ILE A 89 22.59 -6.45 -7.17
N PRO A 90 22.89 -5.73 -6.08
CA PRO A 90 23.69 -6.28 -4.98
C PRO A 90 23.03 -7.45 -4.26
N ASN A 91 21.69 -7.50 -4.22
CA ASN A 91 20.94 -8.53 -3.50
C ASN A 91 20.24 -9.52 -4.44
N PHE A 92 20.62 -9.58 -5.72
CA PHE A 92 19.86 -10.30 -6.74
C PHE A 92 19.69 -11.79 -6.41
N GLU A 93 20.78 -12.47 -6.03
CA GLU A 93 20.74 -13.89 -5.66
C GLU A 93 19.83 -14.16 -4.46
N GLN A 94 19.88 -13.29 -3.45
CA GLN A 94 19.02 -13.39 -2.27
C GLN A 94 17.55 -13.16 -2.60
N ILE A 95 17.28 -12.20 -3.49
CA ILE A 95 15.92 -11.92 -3.98
C ILE A 95 15.38 -13.12 -4.75
N VAL A 96 16.17 -13.72 -5.63
CA VAL A 96 15.77 -14.91 -6.41
C VAL A 96 15.52 -16.10 -5.47
N ASP A 97 16.44 -16.39 -4.56
CA ASP A 97 16.28 -17.48 -3.57
C ASP A 97 15.01 -17.27 -2.71
N TRP A 98 14.78 -16.04 -2.24
CA TRP A 98 13.57 -15.71 -1.50
C TRP A 98 12.30 -15.89 -2.35
N LEU A 99 12.30 -15.45 -3.62
CA LEU A 99 11.17 -15.63 -4.54
C LEU A 99 10.88 -17.11 -4.80
N THR A 100 11.91 -17.93 -5.03
CA THR A 100 11.75 -19.38 -5.24
C THR A 100 11.20 -20.06 -3.99
N LYS A 101 11.70 -19.72 -2.80
CA LYS A 101 11.17 -20.22 -1.53
C LYS A 101 9.73 -19.75 -1.28
N ALA A 102 9.43 -18.50 -1.62
CA ALA A 102 8.09 -17.95 -1.51
C ALA A 102 7.11 -18.62 -2.48
N GLU A 103 7.53 -18.96 -3.70
CA GLU A 103 6.74 -19.71 -4.67
C GLU A 103 6.42 -21.13 -4.18
N ASN A 104 7.39 -21.79 -3.56
CA ASN A 104 7.17 -23.10 -2.92
C ASN A 104 6.24 -23.03 -1.69
N SER A 105 5.97 -21.82 -1.17
CA SER A 105 5.01 -21.56 -0.09
C SER A 105 3.63 -21.12 -0.58
N ASN A 106 3.39 -21.07 -1.89
CA ASN A 106 2.11 -20.69 -2.45
C ASN A 106 1.06 -21.77 -2.17
N GLU A 107 0.07 -21.43 -1.34
CA GLU A 107 -1.03 -22.31 -0.92
C GLU A 107 -1.85 -22.82 -2.11
N HIS A 108 -1.98 -22.01 -3.18
CA HIS A 108 -2.81 -22.36 -4.34
C HIS A 108 -1.98 -22.72 -5.60
N GLY A 109 -0.65 -22.80 -5.46
CA GLY A 109 0.29 -23.10 -6.54
C GLY A 109 0.27 -22.05 -7.66
N SER A 110 0.60 -22.47 -8.89
CA SER A 110 0.65 -21.60 -10.07
C SER A 110 -0.66 -21.54 -10.87
N ASN A 111 -1.78 -22.06 -10.33
CA ASN A 111 -3.07 -22.10 -11.04
C ASN A 111 -3.81 -20.75 -10.90
N PRO A 112 -3.93 -19.94 -11.96
CA PRO A 112 -4.51 -18.60 -11.86
C PRO A 112 -5.99 -18.58 -11.46
N LEU A 113 -6.75 -19.62 -11.82
CA LEU A 113 -8.17 -19.73 -11.47
C LEU A 113 -8.38 -20.06 -10.00
N ARG A 114 -7.49 -20.87 -9.39
CA ARG A 114 -7.55 -21.14 -7.96
C ARG A 114 -7.22 -19.89 -7.15
N ILE A 115 -6.17 -19.16 -7.55
CA ILE A 115 -5.79 -17.87 -6.95
C ILE A 115 -6.96 -16.87 -7.05
N PHE A 116 -7.58 -16.76 -8.22
CA PHE A 116 -8.74 -15.90 -8.44
C PHE A 116 -9.89 -16.25 -7.50
N TRP A 117 -10.29 -17.52 -7.45
CA TRP A 117 -11.38 -17.96 -6.59
C TRP A 117 -11.11 -17.74 -5.12
N PHE A 118 -9.88 -18.05 -4.67
CA PHE A 118 -9.45 -17.78 -3.29
C PHE A 118 -9.57 -16.30 -2.93
N LYS A 119 -9.15 -15.39 -3.82
CA LYS A 119 -9.23 -13.95 -3.57
C LYS A 119 -10.65 -13.46 -3.45
N VAL A 120 -11.48 -13.84 -4.42
CA VAL A 120 -12.85 -13.36 -4.47
C VAL A 120 -13.68 -13.94 -3.31
N SER A 121 -13.47 -15.20 -2.93
CA SER A 121 -14.13 -15.80 -1.76
C SER A 121 -13.65 -15.22 -0.44
N SER A 122 -12.35 -15.02 -0.27
CA SER A 122 -11.77 -14.35 0.90
C SER A 122 -12.29 -12.93 1.06
N ASN A 123 -12.45 -12.23 -0.07
CA ASN A 123 -13.00 -10.89 -0.10
C ASN A 123 -14.50 -10.89 0.29
N ALA A 124 -15.28 -11.87 -0.17
CA ALA A 124 -16.72 -11.93 0.11
C ALA A 124 -17.09 -11.93 1.62
N VAL A 125 -16.19 -12.40 2.48
CA VAL A 125 -16.38 -12.46 3.93
C VAL A 125 -15.72 -11.30 4.70
N ARG A 126 -15.00 -10.39 4.01
CA ARG A 126 -14.35 -9.24 4.67
C ARG A 126 -15.36 -8.15 4.98
N ASP A 127 -15.35 -7.68 6.22
CA ASP A 127 -16.08 -6.48 6.61
C ASP A 127 -15.26 -5.22 6.29
N LEU A 128 -15.96 -4.20 5.79
CA LEU A 128 -15.42 -2.89 5.43
C LEU A 128 -15.61 -1.91 6.58
N SER A 129 -15.22 -2.30 7.79
CA SER A 129 -15.47 -1.50 9.00
C SER A 129 -14.67 -0.18 9.04
N TRP A 130 -13.65 -0.03 8.20
CA TRP A 130 -12.73 1.12 8.23
C TRP A 130 -13.18 2.35 7.41
N SER A 131 -14.14 2.24 6.48
CA SER A 131 -14.58 3.40 5.70
C SER A 131 -15.52 4.29 6.53
N PRO A 132 -15.27 5.61 6.63
CA PRO A 132 -16.11 6.53 7.41
C PRO A 132 -17.50 6.75 6.83
N VAL A 133 -17.70 6.48 5.53
CA VAL A 133 -18.97 6.69 4.84
C VAL A 133 -19.68 5.37 4.66
N GLU A 134 -20.90 5.27 5.16
CA GLU A 134 -21.72 4.05 5.13
C GLU A 134 -21.95 3.55 3.71
N PHE A 135 -22.30 4.43 2.77
CA PHE A 135 -22.46 4.06 1.36
C PHE A 135 -21.20 3.36 0.80
N PHE A 136 -20.02 3.85 1.18
CA PHE A 136 -18.73 3.30 0.78
C PHE A 136 -18.34 2.02 1.52
N ARG A 137 -19.07 1.64 2.57
CA ARG A 137 -19.01 0.31 3.20
C ARG A 137 -19.98 -0.65 2.52
N VAL A 138 -21.24 -0.22 2.38
CA VAL A 138 -22.34 -1.06 1.92
C VAL A 138 -22.19 -1.43 0.45
N PHE A 139 -21.90 -0.47 -0.43
CA PHE A 139 -21.86 -0.74 -1.87
C PHE A 139 -20.70 -1.66 -2.28
N PRO A 140 -19.43 -1.37 -1.95
CA PRO A 140 -18.33 -2.30 -2.25
C PRO A 140 -18.49 -3.63 -1.49
N GLY A 141 -19.01 -3.61 -0.25
CA GLY A 141 -19.28 -4.81 0.52
C GLY A 141 -20.32 -5.72 -0.13
N LEU A 142 -21.38 -5.16 -0.70
CA LEU A 142 -22.39 -5.91 -1.45
C LEU A 142 -21.78 -6.57 -2.70
N LEU A 143 -21.00 -5.81 -3.47
CA LEU A 143 -20.30 -6.35 -4.65
C LEU A 143 -19.38 -7.51 -4.26
N MET A 144 -18.62 -7.38 -3.17
CA MET A 144 -17.74 -8.44 -2.69
C MET A 144 -18.51 -9.69 -2.25
N ARG A 145 -19.64 -9.53 -1.54
CA ARG A 145 -20.52 -10.66 -1.18
C ARG A 145 -21.05 -11.41 -2.41
N TRP A 146 -21.14 -10.72 -3.54
CA TRP A 146 -21.54 -11.27 -4.84
C TRP A 146 -20.34 -11.78 -5.65
N TYR A 147 -19.19 -11.97 -5.00
CA TYR A 147 -17.97 -12.45 -5.63
C TYR A 147 -17.51 -11.55 -6.80
N VAL A 148 -17.74 -10.24 -6.70
CA VAL A 148 -17.30 -9.28 -7.72
C VAL A 148 -15.86 -8.83 -7.41
N PRO A 149 -14.90 -9.03 -8.35
CA PRO A 149 -13.54 -8.54 -8.19
C PRO A 149 -13.50 -7.02 -8.37
N LEU A 150 -13.51 -6.27 -7.27
CA LEU A 150 -13.68 -4.82 -7.26
C LEU A 150 -12.70 -4.07 -8.18
N GLY A 151 -11.42 -4.42 -8.15
CA GLY A 151 -10.42 -3.80 -9.03
C GLY A 151 -10.71 -4.01 -10.52
N LEU A 152 -11.10 -5.22 -10.92
CA LEU A 152 -11.48 -5.54 -12.31
C LEU A 152 -12.80 -4.87 -12.71
N PHE A 153 -13.77 -4.82 -11.79
CA PHE A 153 -15.03 -4.09 -11.99
C PHE A 153 -14.78 -2.60 -12.20
N ALA A 154 -13.90 -1.99 -11.40
CA ALA A 154 -13.52 -0.59 -11.55
C ALA A 154 -12.87 -0.33 -12.91
N ALA A 155 -11.91 -1.18 -13.32
CA ALA A 155 -11.26 -1.08 -14.62
C ALA A 155 -12.27 -1.19 -15.78
N ALA A 156 -13.20 -2.16 -15.71
CA ALA A 156 -14.27 -2.28 -16.69
C ALA A 156 -15.17 -1.04 -16.75
N GLY A 157 -15.57 -0.49 -15.60
CA GLY A 157 -16.35 0.76 -15.55
C GLY A 157 -15.61 1.96 -16.14
N PHE A 158 -14.31 2.10 -15.87
CA PHE A 158 -13.50 3.16 -16.49
C PHE A 158 -13.33 2.98 -18.00
N LEU A 159 -13.36 1.75 -18.52
CA LEU A 159 -13.36 1.51 -19.97
C LEU A 159 -14.66 1.98 -20.65
N MET A 160 -15.78 1.89 -19.94
CA MET A 160 -17.09 2.35 -20.44
C MET A 160 -17.16 3.87 -20.55
N ILE A 161 -16.44 4.60 -19.69
CA ILE A 161 -16.37 6.06 -19.71
C ILE A 161 -15.20 6.49 -20.61
N ARG A 162 -15.49 7.05 -21.78
CA ARG A 162 -14.48 7.41 -22.80
C ARG A 162 -13.33 8.23 -22.23
N GLN A 163 -13.61 9.13 -21.30
CA GLN A 163 -12.65 10.05 -20.69
C GLN A 163 -11.63 9.34 -19.79
N THR A 164 -11.96 8.17 -19.23
CA THR A 164 -11.13 7.45 -18.24
C THR A 164 -10.51 6.18 -18.80
N ARG A 165 -10.64 5.91 -20.10
CA ARG A 165 -10.11 4.69 -20.73
C ARG A 165 -8.60 4.54 -20.56
N ALA A 166 -7.85 5.65 -20.63
CA ALA A 166 -6.41 5.65 -20.42
C ALA A 166 -6.04 5.15 -19.02
N LEU A 167 -6.71 5.70 -18.00
CA LEU A 167 -6.57 5.24 -16.62
C LEU A 167 -6.93 3.77 -16.48
N ALA A 168 -8.02 3.31 -17.11
CA ALA A 168 -8.44 1.91 -17.07
C ALA A 168 -7.34 0.96 -17.58
N TRP A 169 -6.74 1.28 -18.72
CA TRP A 169 -5.63 0.50 -19.28
C TRP A 169 -4.38 0.55 -18.40
N ALA A 170 -4.13 1.67 -17.73
CA ALA A 170 -2.98 1.83 -16.86
C ALA A 170 -3.08 1.00 -15.56
N ILE A 171 -4.29 0.76 -15.06
CA ILE A 171 -4.52 0.01 -13.81
C ILE A 171 -4.72 -1.49 -14.04
N LEU A 172 -5.19 -1.88 -15.24
CA LEU A 172 -5.56 -3.25 -15.56
C LEU A 172 -4.43 -4.28 -15.33
N PRO A 173 -3.16 -4.03 -15.73
CA PRO A 173 -2.07 -4.99 -15.49
C PRO A 173 -1.89 -5.31 -14.00
N HIS A 174 -2.01 -4.30 -13.13
CA HIS A 174 -1.94 -4.51 -11.69
C HIS A 174 -3.14 -5.32 -11.20
N MET A 175 -4.35 -5.05 -11.70
CA MET A 175 -5.54 -5.84 -11.31
C MET A 175 -5.43 -7.30 -11.75
N ILE A 176 -4.90 -7.56 -12.94
CA ILE A 176 -4.64 -8.92 -13.41
C ILE A 176 -3.63 -9.60 -12.50
N PHE A 177 -2.52 -8.94 -12.19
CA PHE A 177 -1.52 -9.49 -11.29
C PHE A 177 -2.10 -9.81 -9.91
N ILE A 178 -2.85 -8.87 -9.31
CA ILE A 178 -3.49 -9.10 -8.02
C ILE A 178 -4.42 -10.30 -8.13
N TYR A 179 -5.33 -10.36 -9.09
CA TYR A 179 -6.37 -11.39 -9.08
C TYR A 179 -5.92 -12.78 -9.54
N PHE A 180 -4.88 -12.87 -10.37
CA PHE A 180 -4.53 -14.12 -11.05
C PHE A 180 -3.11 -14.63 -10.75
N ILE A 181 -2.25 -13.80 -10.16
CA ILE A 181 -0.83 -14.15 -9.97
C ILE A 181 -0.40 -14.05 -8.51
N ALA A 182 -0.87 -13.02 -7.78
CA ALA A 182 -0.44 -12.79 -6.41
C ALA A 182 -1.14 -13.74 -5.43
N ASP A 183 -0.61 -14.94 -5.19
CA ASP A 183 -1.27 -15.97 -4.37
C ASP A 183 -1.57 -15.52 -2.91
N LYS A 184 -0.75 -14.63 -2.35
CA LYS A 184 -0.94 -14.14 -0.97
C LYS A 184 -2.03 -13.07 -0.88
N ASN A 185 -2.95 -13.25 0.07
CA ASN A 185 -4.02 -12.28 0.33
C ASN A 185 -3.72 -11.44 1.58
N GLN A 186 -3.04 -10.30 1.42
CA GLN A 186 -2.94 -9.31 2.50
C GLN A 186 -4.11 -8.33 2.42
N SER A 187 -4.66 -7.96 3.58
CA SER A 187 -5.73 -6.98 3.72
C SER A 187 -5.36 -5.59 3.17
N THR A 188 -4.07 -5.30 3.03
CA THR A 188 -3.58 -4.03 2.47
C THR A 188 -3.65 -3.99 0.94
N TYR A 189 -3.69 -5.14 0.25
CA TYR A 189 -3.72 -5.21 -1.22
C TYR A 189 -5.07 -4.84 -1.83
N ILE A 190 -6.13 -4.82 -1.03
CA ILE A 190 -7.46 -4.45 -1.51
C ILE A 190 -7.71 -2.94 -1.42
N ILE A 191 -6.90 -2.21 -0.63
CA ILE A 191 -7.00 -0.74 -0.50
C ILE A 191 -7.03 -0.07 -1.87
N PRO A 192 -6.15 -0.44 -2.83
CA PRO A 192 -6.18 0.20 -4.12
C PRO A 192 -7.45 -0.07 -4.93
N GLU A 193 -8.02 -1.26 -4.80
CA GLU A 193 -9.25 -1.64 -5.49
C GLU A 193 -10.44 -0.80 -5.02
N TYR A 194 -10.57 -0.60 -3.70
CA TYR A 194 -11.59 0.27 -3.15
C TYR A 194 -11.46 1.69 -3.64
N PHE A 195 -10.23 2.22 -3.67
CA PHE A 195 -9.98 3.55 -4.17
C PHE A 195 -10.45 3.72 -5.63
N PHE A 196 -10.22 2.72 -6.48
CA PHE A 196 -10.70 2.75 -7.86
C PHE A 196 -12.22 2.64 -7.98
N ILE A 197 -12.88 1.83 -7.15
CA ILE A 197 -14.35 1.81 -7.07
C ILE A 197 -14.89 3.18 -6.67
N PHE A 198 -14.30 3.82 -5.66
CA PHE A 198 -14.70 5.16 -5.24
C PHE A 198 -14.50 6.17 -6.34
N LEU A 199 -13.35 6.15 -7.01
CA LEU A 199 -13.06 7.02 -8.12
C LEU A 199 -14.02 6.79 -9.30
N LEU A 200 -14.41 5.54 -9.58
CA LEU A 200 -15.38 5.21 -10.62
C LEU A 200 -16.77 5.77 -10.28
N VAL A 201 -17.29 5.46 -9.10
CA VAL A 201 -18.61 5.92 -8.64
C VAL A 201 -18.65 7.46 -8.62
N PHE A 202 -17.59 8.09 -8.10
CA PHE A 202 -17.48 9.53 -8.07
C PHE A 202 -17.46 10.14 -9.47
N THR A 203 -16.65 9.59 -10.39
CA THR A 203 -16.60 10.06 -11.78
C THR A 203 -17.94 9.89 -12.48
N ALA A 204 -18.60 8.75 -12.32
CA ALA A 204 -19.92 8.49 -12.89
C ALA A 204 -20.98 9.47 -12.35
N SER A 205 -20.93 9.75 -11.05
CA SER A 205 -21.84 10.70 -10.38
C SER A 205 -21.64 12.12 -10.91
N LEU A 206 -20.39 12.57 -11.00
CA LEU A 206 -20.03 13.87 -11.56
C LEU A 206 -20.49 14.00 -13.03
N LEU A 207 -20.28 12.98 -13.85
CA LEU A 207 -20.77 12.98 -15.23
C LEU A 207 -22.32 13.01 -15.30
N GLY A 208 -22.99 12.34 -14.36
CA GLY A 208 -24.45 12.40 -14.21
C GLY A 208 -24.94 13.81 -13.89
N ILE A 209 -24.33 14.45 -12.89
CA ILE A 209 -24.64 15.84 -12.49
C ILE A 209 -24.36 16.80 -13.65
N GLN A 210 -23.23 16.66 -14.32
CA GLN A 210 -22.88 17.46 -15.49
C GLN A 210 -23.95 17.37 -16.59
N ARG A 211 -24.41 16.15 -16.90
CA ARG A 211 -25.49 15.94 -17.90
C ARG A 211 -26.80 16.57 -17.44
N LEU A 212 -27.12 16.48 -16.15
CA LEU A 212 -28.33 17.09 -15.58
C LEU A 212 -28.27 18.62 -15.66
N LEU A 213 -27.15 19.24 -15.24
CA LEU A 213 -26.94 20.70 -15.30
C LEU A 213 -27.08 21.24 -16.72
N ARG A 214 -26.59 20.50 -17.72
CA ARG A 214 -26.77 20.85 -19.14
C ARG A 214 -28.23 20.75 -19.57
N ARG A 215 -28.98 19.74 -19.11
CA ARG A 215 -30.41 19.61 -19.40
C ARG A 215 -31.24 20.75 -18.81
N VAL A 216 -30.92 21.20 -17.60
CA VAL A 216 -31.62 22.32 -16.94
C VAL A 216 -31.09 23.70 -17.34
N ARG A 217 -30.24 23.78 -18.38
CA ARG A 217 -29.66 25.03 -18.91
C ARG A 217 -28.81 25.82 -17.90
N LEU A 218 -28.24 25.14 -16.91
CA LEU A 218 -27.31 25.72 -15.93
C LEU A 218 -25.83 25.48 -16.32
N SER A 219 -25.51 25.43 -17.61
CA SER A 219 -24.17 25.12 -18.11
C SER A 219 -23.09 26.10 -17.64
N ASN A 220 -23.44 27.37 -17.43
CA ASN A 220 -22.50 28.39 -16.95
C ASN A 220 -22.06 28.15 -15.49
N TRP A 221 -22.89 27.43 -14.72
CA TRP A 221 -22.60 27.06 -13.33
C TRP A 221 -21.98 25.66 -13.20
N GLU A 222 -21.75 24.96 -14.31
CA GLU A 222 -21.20 23.60 -14.30
C GLU A 222 -19.87 23.52 -13.52
N ARG A 223 -18.89 24.34 -13.88
CA ARG A 223 -17.57 24.33 -13.23
C ARG A 223 -17.61 24.69 -11.74
N PRO A 224 -18.22 25.82 -11.31
CA PRO A 224 -18.26 26.17 -9.90
C PRO A 224 -19.07 25.17 -9.06
N ILE A 225 -20.18 24.62 -9.58
CA ILE A 225 -20.94 23.58 -8.88
C ILE A 225 -20.09 22.32 -8.71
N MET A 226 -19.43 21.87 -9.77
CA MET A 226 -18.60 20.67 -9.73
C MET A 226 -17.41 20.84 -8.79
N PHE A 227 -16.77 22.01 -8.80
CA PHE A 227 -15.72 22.36 -7.84
C PHE A 227 -16.25 22.35 -6.40
N GLY A 228 -17.39 23.01 -6.14
CA GLY A 228 -18.03 23.06 -4.84
C GLY A 228 -18.39 21.67 -4.31
N LEU A 229 -18.93 20.80 -5.16
CA LEU A 229 -19.23 19.40 -4.83
C LEU A 229 -17.97 18.60 -4.51
N CYS A 230 -16.91 18.74 -5.31
CA CYS A 230 -15.63 18.08 -5.05
C CYS A 230 -15.03 18.55 -3.72
N ALA A 231 -14.99 19.86 -3.49
CA ALA A 231 -14.45 20.45 -2.26
C ALA A 231 -15.27 20.04 -1.02
N ALA A 232 -16.61 20.05 -1.12
CA ALA A 232 -17.49 19.61 -0.05
C ALA A 232 -17.31 18.12 0.27
N LEU A 233 -17.18 17.27 -0.75
CA LEU A 233 -16.94 15.84 -0.55
C LEU A 233 -15.57 15.59 0.09
N VAL A 234 -14.51 16.20 -0.43
CA VAL A 234 -13.16 16.07 0.14
C VAL A 234 -13.14 16.58 1.58
N GLY A 235 -13.77 17.73 1.86
CA GLY A 235 -13.92 18.28 3.19
C GLY A 235 -14.67 17.33 4.13
N HIS A 236 -15.79 16.76 3.69
CA HIS A 236 -16.58 15.80 4.45
C HIS A 236 -15.78 14.53 4.74
N LEU A 237 -15.14 13.92 3.73
CA LEU A 237 -14.32 12.72 3.90
C LEU A 237 -13.14 12.97 4.84
N THR A 238 -12.50 14.13 4.74
CA THR A 238 -11.40 14.52 5.63
C THR A 238 -11.88 14.73 7.07
N ALA A 239 -13.02 15.41 7.27
CA ALA A 239 -13.56 15.68 8.60
C ALA A 239 -14.13 14.44 9.30
N THR A 240 -14.67 13.49 8.53
CA THR A 240 -15.30 12.27 9.07
C THR A 240 -14.35 11.08 9.19
N ALA A 241 -13.24 11.06 8.45
CA ALA A 241 -12.24 10.01 8.55
C ALA A 241 -11.63 9.97 9.97
N PRO A 242 -11.74 8.84 10.71
CA PRO A 242 -11.20 8.73 12.07
C PRO A 242 -9.71 9.10 12.18
N PRO A 243 -8.83 8.70 11.25
CA PRO A 243 -7.42 9.09 11.30
C PRO A 243 -7.20 10.59 11.20
N PHE A 244 -7.95 11.28 10.33
CA PHE A 244 -7.86 12.73 10.18
C PHE A 244 -8.48 13.46 11.36
N LYS A 245 -9.63 12.99 11.87
CA LYS A 245 -10.24 13.53 13.08
C LYS A 245 -9.31 13.39 14.28
N TYR A 246 -8.61 12.25 14.41
CA TYR A 246 -7.58 12.05 15.40
C TYR A 246 -6.39 12.99 15.17
N ALA A 247 -5.84 13.04 13.96
CA ALA A 247 -4.71 13.91 13.62
C ALA A 247 -5.02 15.38 13.90
N LEU A 248 -6.20 15.87 13.48
CA LEU A 248 -6.68 17.24 13.75
C LEU A 248 -6.80 17.54 15.24
N LYS A 249 -7.32 16.59 16.04
CA LYS A 249 -7.37 16.71 17.50
C LYS A 249 -5.99 16.70 18.15
N GLN A 250 -5.01 16.10 17.49
CA GLN A 250 -3.63 15.98 17.96
C GLN A 250 -2.71 17.09 17.43
N ILE A 251 -3.22 18.02 16.61
CA ILE A 251 -2.43 19.17 16.13
C ILE A 251 -1.97 19.99 17.35
N GLY A 252 -0.65 20.24 17.42
CA GLY A 252 -0.04 20.98 18.52
C GLY A 252 0.32 20.13 19.74
N ASN A 253 -0.14 18.89 19.82
CA ASN A 253 0.29 17.96 20.87
C ASN A 253 1.60 17.27 20.46
N TYR A 254 2.53 17.14 21.41
CA TYR A 254 3.74 16.35 21.22
C TYR A 254 3.36 14.88 20.95
N GLN A 255 3.48 14.45 19.69
CA GLN A 255 3.25 13.06 19.31
C GLN A 255 4.55 12.29 19.53
N VAL A 256 4.55 11.40 20.51
CA VAL A 256 5.63 10.42 20.63
C VAL A 256 5.35 9.30 19.64
N HIS A 257 6.27 9.05 18.73
CA HIS A 257 6.15 7.92 17.83
C HIS A 257 6.32 6.63 18.67
N TRP A 258 5.24 5.90 18.91
CA TRP A 258 5.25 4.75 19.82
C TRP A 258 6.25 3.66 19.42
N MET A 259 6.59 3.55 18.13
CA MET A 259 7.65 2.64 17.70
C MET A 259 9.03 3.07 18.19
N ASP A 260 9.28 4.37 18.37
CA ASP A 260 10.55 4.89 18.90
C ASP A 260 10.63 4.68 20.41
N VAL A 261 9.50 4.81 21.12
CA VAL A 261 9.41 4.44 22.55
C VAL A 261 9.64 2.95 22.73
N ALA A 262 8.98 2.12 21.91
CA ALA A 262 9.16 0.67 21.93
C ALA A 262 10.61 0.29 21.62
N ARG A 263 11.21 0.91 20.58
CA ARG A 263 12.62 0.72 20.24
C ARG A 263 13.55 1.11 21.39
N ALA A 264 13.35 2.27 22.01
CA ALA A 264 14.16 2.74 23.13
C ALA A 264 14.02 1.80 24.35
N ALA A 265 12.82 1.29 24.62
CA ALA A 265 12.59 0.29 25.65
C ALA A 265 13.29 -1.04 25.31
N GLY A 266 13.18 -1.50 24.06
CA GLY A 266 13.87 -2.68 23.55
C GLY A 266 15.38 -2.56 23.70
N GLN A 267 15.96 -1.40 23.33
CA GLN A 267 17.40 -1.12 23.48
C GLN A 267 17.89 -1.21 24.93
N ARG A 268 17.04 -0.87 25.90
CA ARG A 268 17.37 -1.03 27.33
C ARG A 268 17.39 -2.49 27.78
N ILE A 269 16.64 -3.36 27.11
CA ILE A 269 16.54 -4.78 27.43
C ILE A 269 17.68 -5.56 26.75
N VAL A 270 17.83 -5.39 25.43
CA VAL A 270 18.77 -6.20 24.63
C VAL A 270 20.13 -5.55 24.42
N GLY A 271 20.25 -4.24 24.69
CA GLY A 271 21.43 -3.44 24.39
C GLY A 271 21.34 -2.73 23.03
N THR A 272 22.06 -1.62 22.89
CA THR A 272 22.03 -0.76 21.69
C THR A 272 22.68 -1.39 20.46
N ASP A 273 23.52 -2.41 20.65
CA ASP A 273 24.25 -3.11 19.58
C ASP A 273 23.78 -4.55 19.37
N ALA A 274 22.59 -4.90 19.89
CA ALA A 274 22.04 -6.23 19.75
C ALA A 274 21.77 -6.61 18.29
N VAL A 275 21.97 -7.89 17.98
CA VAL A 275 21.47 -8.56 16.77
C VAL A 275 20.27 -9.40 17.17
N ILE A 276 19.10 -9.22 16.53
CA ILE A 276 17.89 -10.00 16.82
C ILE A 276 17.47 -10.82 15.61
N GLY A 277 17.20 -12.09 15.87
CA GLY A 277 16.53 -13.03 14.98
C GLY A 277 15.02 -12.77 14.96
N GLU A 278 14.42 -12.40 13.83
CA GLU A 278 12.95 -12.28 13.74
C GLU A 278 12.41 -12.55 12.33
N TYR A 279 11.20 -13.11 12.23
CA TYR A 279 10.46 -13.32 10.97
C TYR A 279 9.76 -12.06 10.42
N SER A 280 9.63 -10.99 11.21
CA SER A 280 8.77 -9.85 10.87
C SER A 280 9.53 -8.51 10.84
N ALA A 281 8.94 -7.52 10.14
CA ALA A 281 9.43 -6.15 10.12
C ALA A 281 9.30 -5.42 11.47
N ALA A 282 8.79 -6.08 12.52
CA ALA A 282 8.78 -5.54 13.88
C ALA A 282 10.18 -5.45 14.52
N PHE A 283 11.22 -5.91 13.82
CA PHE A 283 12.63 -5.74 14.17
C PHE A 283 12.95 -4.33 14.70
N TYR A 284 12.42 -3.26 14.08
CA TYR A 284 12.71 -1.90 14.52
C TYR A 284 12.32 -1.68 16.00
N MET A 285 11.16 -2.21 16.41
CA MET A 285 10.63 -2.07 17.78
C MET A 285 11.38 -2.93 18.79
N SER A 286 12.09 -3.97 18.35
CA SER A 286 12.87 -4.85 19.23
C SER A 286 14.08 -4.14 19.90
N GLY A 287 14.46 -2.96 19.39
CA GLY A 287 15.62 -2.22 19.88
C GLY A 287 16.94 -2.59 19.21
N ALA A 288 16.99 -3.72 18.49
CA ALA A 288 18.23 -4.18 17.89
C ALA A 288 18.76 -3.24 16.81
N ARG A 289 20.10 -3.24 16.67
CA ARG A 289 20.83 -2.52 15.63
C ARG A 289 20.91 -3.32 14.35
N TYR A 290 21.03 -4.63 14.46
CA TYR A 290 21.16 -5.55 13.34
C TYR A 290 20.03 -6.57 13.35
N TRP A 291 19.43 -6.79 12.19
CA TRP A 291 18.39 -7.79 12.00
C TRP A 291 18.98 -9.03 11.38
N TYR A 292 18.67 -10.19 11.96
CA TYR A 292 18.91 -11.48 11.34
C TYR A 292 17.53 -12.08 11.00
N PRO A 293 17.17 -12.26 9.72
CA PRO A 293 15.89 -12.88 9.38
C PRO A 293 15.94 -14.36 9.79
N GLU A 294 15.08 -14.80 10.71
CA GLU A 294 15.10 -16.19 11.21
C GLU A 294 14.94 -17.26 10.12
N GLY A 295 14.42 -16.91 8.94
CA GLY A 295 14.41 -17.77 7.75
C GLY A 295 15.80 -18.09 7.16
N SER A 296 16.86 -17.46 7.66
CA SER A 296 18.25 -17.69 7.25
C SER A 296 19.04 -18.62 8.17
N MET A 297 18.39 -19.32 9.11
CA MET A 297 19.01 -20.32 10.02
C MET A 297 19.87 -21.42 9.34
N PHE A 298 19.85 -21.52 8.01
CA PHE A 298 20.69 -22.43 7.22
C PHE A 298 22.05 -21.85 6.82
N LEU A 299 22.30 -20.56 7.03
CA LEU A 299 23.61 -19.92 6.86
C LEU A 299 24.16 -19.55 8.24
N LYS A 300 24.62 -20.56 8.98
CA LYS A 300 25.30 -20.40 10.27
C LYS A 300 26.78 -20.08 10.06
N PRO A 301 27.31 -18.97 10.60
CA PRO A 301 28.71 -18.91 10.99
C PRO A 301 28.86 -19.72 12.30
N ASP A 302 29.83 -20.62 12.37
CA ASP A 302 30.04 -21.57 13.49
C ASP A 302 30.29 -20.92 14.88
N ASN A 303 30.36 -19.59 14.96
CA ASN A 303 30.85 -18.85 16.12
C ASN A 303 29.78 -18.01 16.86
N PHE A 304 28.49 -18.12 16.54
CA PHE A 304 27.43 -17.38 17.25
C PHE A 304 26.75 -18.24 18.33
N GLN A 305 26.90 -17.86 19.60
CA GLN A 305 26.10 -18.41 20.71
C GLN A 305 24.78 -17.66 20.83
N PHE A 306 23.67 -18.37 20.67
CA PHE A 306 22.34 -17.79 20.82
C PHE A 306 21.78 -18.06 22.22
N LYS A 307 21.23 -17.01 22.85
CA LYS A 307 20.41 -17.11 24.05
C LYS A 307 18.96 -16.82 23.66
N SER A 308 18.07 -17.82 23.77
CA SER A 308 16.66 -17.68 23.43
C SER A 308 15.89 -17.10 24.62
N TYR A 309 15.27 -15.94 24.43
CA TYR A 309 14.32 -15.40 25.39
C TYR A 309 12.91 -15.59 24.83
N GLY A 310 12.20 -16.59 25.35
CA GLY A 310 10.77 -16.77 25.05
C GLY A 310 9.94 -15.82 25.91
N ILE A 311 9.44 -14.74 25.33
CA ILE A 311 8.38 -13.94 25.96
C ILE A 311 7.03 -14.59 25.61
N SER A 312 6.72 -15.73 26.24
CA SER A 312 5.38 -16.29 26.24
C SER A 312 4.55 -15.59 27.32
N GLY A 313 3.87 -14.49 26.98
CA GLY A 313 3.16 -13.74 28.02
C GLY A 313 2.21 -12.62 27.64
N PHE A 314 2.07 -12.22 26.37
CA PHE A 314 1.02 -11.25 25.97
C PHE A 314 -0.35 -11.94 25.77
N LYS A 315 -0.80 -12.67 26.80
CA LYS A 315 -2.18 -13.15 26.97
C LYS A 315 -2.63 -12.74 28.37
N GLY A 316 -3.10 -11.51 28.54
CA GLY A 316 -3.62 -11.07 29.83
C GLY A 316 -3.81 -9.56 29.93
N SER A 317 -4.92 -9.16 30.54
CA SER A 317 -5.42 -7.80 30.72
C SER A 317 -4.41 -6.75 31.22
N ILE A 318 -4.56 -5.52 30.72
CA ILE A 318 -3.87 -4.27 31.13
C ILE A 318 -4.04 -3.91 32.62
N ASN A 319 -4.75 -4.70 33.43
CA ASN A 319 -4.98 -4.43 34.85
C ASN A 319 -4.20 -5.39 35.75
N ARG A 320 -2.89 -5.20 35.91
CA ARG A 320 -2.09 -5.48 37.13
C ARG A 320 -0.60 -5.35 36.80
N TRP A 321 -0.08 -4.13 36.95
CA TRP A 321 1.32 -3.91 37.32
C TRP A 321 1.32 -3.19 38.67
N LYS A 322 1.17 -3.98 39.73
CA LYS A 322 1.59 -3.65 41.10
C LYS A 322 2.31 -4.91 41.60
N GLY A 323 3.62 -4.91 41.45
CA GLY A 323 4.50 -5.98 41.89
C GLY A 323 5.92 -5.46 41.88
N ASP A 324 6.51 -5.40 43.07
CA ASP A 324 7.79 -4.77 43.37
C ASP A 324 8.94 -5.30 42.50
N ILE A 325 9.68 -4.39 41.88
CA ILE A 325 11.01 -4.67 41.35
C ILE A 325 11.94 -4.76 42.56
N LYS A 326 12.17 -5.97 43.06
CA LYS A 326 13.32 -6.21 43.93
C LYS A 326 14.59 -6.20 43.08
N ASP A 327 15.55 -5.42 43.53
CA ASP A 327 16.92 -5.33 43.04
C ASP A 327 17.47 -6.67 42.54
N GLU A 328 17.81 -6.74 41.26
CA GLU A 328 18.77 -7.71 40.76
C GLU A 328 19.83 -6.95 39.95
N LYS A 329 20.92 -6.63 40.66
CA LYS A 329 22.18 -6.14 40.10
C LYS A 329 22.83 -7.29 39.31
N GLU A 330 22.39 -7.52 38.10
CA GLU A 330 23.22 -8.18 37.09
C GLU A 330 23.22 -7.35 35.81
N ARG A 331 24.21 -6.46 35.69
CA ARG A 331 24.64 -5.94 34.39
C ARG A 331 25.33 -7.08 33.65
N LEU A 332 24.54 -7.94 33.01
CA LEU A 332 25.05 -8.92 32.06
C LEU A 332 25.48 -8.18 30.80
N SER A 333 26.78 -8.19 30.52
CA SER A 333 27.31 -7.91 29.19
C SER A 333 26.86 -9.03 28.26
N VAL A 334 25.84 -8.78 27.42
CA VAL A 334 25.28 -9.78 26.52
C VAL A 334 25.86 -9.59 25.11
N PRO A 335 26.66 -10.53 24.59
CA PRO A 335 26.87 -10.63 23.17
C PRO A 335 25.67 -11.41 22.60
N THR A 336 24.73 -10.67 22.00
CA THR A 336 23.66 -11.23 21.14
C THR A 336 22.49 -11.95 21.85
N ALA A 337 21.29 -11.37 21.75
CA ALA A 337 20.04 -11.94 22.28
C ALA A 337 19.02 -12.13 21.16
N ILE A 338 18.38 -13.30 21.08
CA ILE A 338 17.16 -13.48 20.26
C ILE A 338 15.96 -13.29 21.18
N VAL A 339 15.14 -12.29 20.87
CA VAL A 339 13.82 -12.09 21.49
C VAL A 339 12.76 -12.37 20.43
N GLY A 340 12.08 -13.51 20.54
CA GLY A 340 10.98 -13.85 19.66
C GLY A 340 9.69 -13.17 20.11
N TYR A 341 9.12 -12.31 19.27
CA TYR A 341 7.80 -11.73 19.49
C TYR A 341 6.73 -12.51 18.70
N SER A 342 5.81 -13.17 19.41
CA SER A 342 4.55 -13.63 18.82
C SER A 342 3.50 -12.53 19.01
N LEU A 343 3.36 -11.66 18.01
CA LEU A 343 2.27 -10.68 17.96
C LEU A 343 0.96 -11.37 17.53
N ASN A 344 0.21 -11.91 18.51
CA ASN A 344 -1.21 -12.18 18.31
C ASN A 344 -1.95 -10.84 18.43
N ILE A 345 -2.21 -10.20 17.30
CA ILE A 345 -3.14 -9.06 17.23
C ILE A 345 -4.54 -9.64 17.43
N LEU A 346 -5.00 -9.70 18.68
CA LEU A 346 -6.42 -9.84 18.98
C LEU A 346 -7.07 -8.51 18.61
N GLU A 347 -7.73 -8.45 17.45
CA GLU A 347 -8.72 -7.43 17.14
C GLU A 347 -9.78 -7.44 18.25
N ARG A 348 -9.71 -6.50 19.19
CA ARG A 348 -10.88 -6.23 20.04
C ARG A 348 -11.94 -5.57 19.15
N PRO A 349 -13.20 -6.04 19.19
CA PRO A 349 -14.28 -5.25 18.63
C PRO A 349 -14.37 -3.96 19.45
N TYR A 350 -14.31 -2.82 18.78
CA TYR A 350 -14.64 -1.54 19.38
C TYR A 350 -16.12 -1.55 19.78
N SER A 351 -16.42 -1.93 21.02
CA SER A 351 -17.73 -1.70 21.64
C SER A 351 -17.79 -0.25 22.12
N TYR A 352 -18.56 0.58 21.41
CA TYR A 352 -18.93 1.92 21.86
C TYR A 352 -20.11 1.79 22.84
N HIS A 353 -19.95 2.35 24.04
CA HIS A 353 -21.05 2.77 24.91
C HIS A 353 -21.29 4.26 24.71
#